data_AF-A0A1Q4HT02-F1
#
_entry.id   AF-A0A1Q4HT02-F1
#
_cell.length_a   1.000
_cell.length_b   1.000
_cell.length_c   1.000
_cell.angle_alpha   90.00
_cell.angle_beta   90.00
_cell.angle_gamma   90.00
#
_symmetry.space_group_name_H-M   'P 1'
#
loop_
_entity.id
_entity.type
_entity.pdbx_description
1 polymer ?
#
loop_
_entity_poly.entity_id
_entity_poly.type
_entity_poly.pdbx_seq_one_letter_code
_entity_poly.pdbx_strand_id
1 'polypeptide(L)'
;MPSATGCHRRRPEGSSKTWVSASAARQALYLEFGVFDGGSMRWWSQHLPHTEARLIGFDTFEGLPQDWRPGLGAGHFAVGGEPPKIDDARVSFVVGWFDDSLPKFEIPEHDQLIINVDCDVYSSAATVLSWAEPFLKPGTLIYFDEFPDRDHEMRAFKELMARSPREFRPLATARGHHWLFEVVK
;
A
#
# COMPACT_ATOMS: atom_id res chain seq x y z
N MET A 1 11.13 4.09 -53.82
CA MET A 1 10.96 4.85 -52.57
C MET A 1 9.50 4.78 -52.17
N PRO A 2 9.21 4.23 -50.98
CA PRO A 2 8.49 5.04 -50.00
C PRO A 2 9.22 5.04 -48.65
N SER A 3 9.18 6.20 -48.00
CA SER A 3 9.83 6.50 -46.73
C SER A 3 9.15 5.77 -45.57
N ALA A 4 9.93 5.02 -44.80
CA ALA A 4 9.52 4.53 -43.49
C ALA A 4 9.61 5.70 -42.49
N THR A 5 8.46 6.29 -42.17
CA THR A 5 8.34 7.29 -41.10
C THR A 5 8.49 6.59 -39.75
N GLY A 6 9.43 7.06 -38.94
CA GLY A 6 9.81 6.45 -37.67
C GLY A 6 8.68 6.42 -36.65
N CYS A 7 8.41 5.22 -36.12
CA CYS A 7 7.71 5.04 -34.85
C CYS A 7 8.78 4.95 -33.76
N HIS A 8 9.22 6.10 -33.25
CA HIS A 8 9.96 6.15 -32.00
C HIS A 8 9.00 5.73 -30.88
N ARG A 9 9.06 4.46 -30.47
CA ARG A 9 8.52 4.01 -29.19
C ARG A 9 9.23 4.83 -28.11
N ARG A 10 8.54 5.84 -27.57
CA ARG A 10 8.98 6.51 -26.34
C ARG A 10 9.06 5.45 -25.26
N ARG A 11 10.26 5.24 -24.71
CA ARG A 11 10.45 4.51 -23.46
C ARG A 11 9.68 5.25 -22.36
N PRO A 12 8.91 4.56 -21.50
CA PRO A 12 8.37 5.18 -20.30
C PRO A 12 9.50 5.26 -19.26
N GLU A 13 10.39 6.22 -19.43
CA GLU A 13 11.27 6.69 -18.36
C GLU A 13 10.51 7.84 -17.67
N GLY A 14 10.00 7.63 -16.45
CA GLY A 14 9.65 8.75 -15.57
C GLY A 14 8.43 8.67 -14.64
N SER A 15 7.66 7.59 -14.57
CA SER A 15 6.41 7.62 -13.78
C SER A 15 6.59 7.57 -12.26
N SER A 16 7.62 6.92 -11.71
CA SER A 16 7.71 6.77 -10.24
C SER A 16 7.97 8.09 -9.50
N LYS A 17 8.75 9.00 -10.07
CA LYS A 17 9.12 10.28 -9.43
C LYS A 17 7.98 11.29 -9.38
N THR A 18 6.97 11.18 -10.25
CA THR A 18 5.93 12.22 -10.38
C THR A 18 4.87 12.15 -9.29
N TRP A 19 4.42 10.94 -8.89
CA TRP A 19 3.33 10.81 -7.92
C TRP A 19 3.79 11.02 -6.48
N VAL A 20 4.99 10.55 -6.13
CA VAL A 20 5.59 10.81 -4.82
C VAL A 20 5.79 12.32 -4.64
N SER A 21 6.34 13.01 -5.64
CA SER A 21 6.51 14.48 -5.59
C SER A 21 5.17 15.22 -5.51
N ALA A 22 4.14 14.74 -6.21
CA ALA A 22 2.80 15.33 -6.13
C ALA A 22 2.15 15.11 -4.75
N SER A 23 2.37 13.95 -4.13
CA SER A 23 1.85 13.61 -2.80
C SER A 23 2.61 14.29 -1.68
N ALA A 24 3.93 14.49 -1.85
CA ALA A 24 4.83 15.12 -0.90
C ALA A 24 4.41 16.55 -0.50
N ALA A 25 3.72 17.26 -1.40
CA ALA A 25 3.23 18.62 -1.17
C ALA A 25 1.82 18.69 -0.55
N ARG A 26 1.18 17.54 -0.26
CA ARG A 26 -0.20 17.45 0.23
C ARG A 26 -0.24 16.98 1.67
N GLN A 27 -1.34 17.26 2.38
CA GLN A 27 -1.66 16.59 3.64
C GLN A 27 -2.00 15.11 3.37
N ALA A 28 -0.96 14.29 3.22
CA ALA A 28 -1.11 12.87 2.91
C ALA A 28 -1.43 12.06 4.17
N LEU A 29 -2.42 11.18 4.06
CA LEU A 29 -2.62 10.06 4.97
C LEU A 29 -2.09 8.81 4.29
N TYR A 30 -1.01 8.28 4.85
CA TYR A 30 -0.38 7.04 4.42
C TYR A 30 -0.71 5.94 5.43
N LEU A 31 -1.34 4.88 4.95
CA LEU A 31 -1.69 3.71 5.75
C LEU A 31 -0.89 2.50 5.24
N GLU A 32 -0.17 1.83 6.12
CA GLU A 32 0.64 0.64 5.80
C GLU A 32 0.11 -0.56 6.58
N PHE A 33 -0.19 -1.65 5.88
CA PHE A 33 -0.75 -2.87 6.46
C PHE A 33 0.28 -3.99 6.34
N GLY A 34 0.93 -4.31 7.47
CA GLY A 34 2.18 -5.08 7.52
C GLY A 34 3.38 -4.13 7.50
N VAL A 35 3.98 -3.93 8.67
CA VAL A 35 5.04 -2.95 8.93
C VAL A 35 6.38 -3.64 9.21
N PHE A 36 6.33 -4.81 9.85
CA PHE A 36 7.51 -5.57 10.28
C PHE A 36 8.52 -4.70 11.06
N ASP A 37 9.71 -4.45 10.51
CA ASP A 37 10.79 -3.67 11.13
C ASP A 37 10.70 -2.15 10.84
N GLY A 38 9.73 -1.73 10.02
CA GLY A 38 9.46 -0.34 9.64
C GLY A 38 10.39 0.24 8.56
N GLY A 39 11.08 -0.59 7.77
CA GLY A 39 11.93 -0.12 6.67
C GLY A 39 11.20 0.74 5.64
N SER A 40 10.06 0.25 5.14
CA SER A 40 9.09 0.95 4.28
C SER A 40 8.57 2.22 4.96
N MET A 41 8.09 2.12 6.20
CA MET A 41 7.58 3.25 6.97
C MET A 41 8.59 4.40 7.09
N ARG A 42 9.86 4.09 7.40
CA ARG A 42 10.96 5.08 7.43
C ARG A 42 11.20 5.72 6.07
N TRP A 43 11.13 4.94 5.00
CA TRP A 43 11.29 5.47 3.65
C TRP A 43 10.15 6.44 3.30
N TRP A 44 8.91 6.07 3.57
CA TRP A 44 7.75 6.93 3.28
C TRP A 44 7.73 8.20 4.12
N SER A 45 8.15 8.15 5.39
CA SER A 45 8.20 9.35 6.23
C SER A 45 9.15 10.42 5.69
N GLN A 46 10.27 9.99 5.10
CA GLN A 46 11.23 10.88 4.43
C GLN A 46 10.72 11.45 3.10
N HIS A 47 9.82 10.73 2.41
CA HIS A 47 9.33 11.09 1.07
C HIS A 47 7.95 11.75 1.07
N LEU A 48 7.26 11.79 2.21
CA LEU A 48 6.03 12.54 2.42
C LEU A 48 6.26 13.64 3.48
N PRO A 49 7.10 14.66 3.21
CA PRO A 49 7.62 15.59 4.21
C PRO A 49 6.62 16.63 4.73
N HIS A 50 5.38 16.67 4.22
CA HIS A 50 4.38 17.62 4.69
C HIS A 50 4.15 17.48 6.21
N THR A 51 4.12 18.59 6.95
CA THR A 51 4.06 18.58 8.42
C THR A 51 2.75 17.99 8.94
N GLU A 52 1.65 18.25 8.23
CA GLU A 52 0.34 17.66 8.55
C GLU A 52 0.13 16.26 7.96
N ALA A 53 1.12 15.68 7.28
CA ALA A 53 1.01 14.28 6.88
C ALA A 53 0.89 13.38 8.13
N ARG A 54 0.22 12.24 7.94
CA ARG A 54 0.09 11.18 8.94
C ARG A 54 0.47 9.87 8.29
N LEU A 55 1.38 9.13 8.91
CA LEU A 55 1.81 7.81 8.47
C LEU A 55 1.45 6.82 9.57
N ILE A 56 0.58 5.86 9.26
CA ILE A 56 -0.02 4.99 10.25
C ILE A 56 0.19 3.54 9.81
N GLY A 57 0.99 2.81 10.58
CA GLY A 57 1.25 1.41 10.36
C GLY A 57 0.31 0.52 11.18
N PHE A 58 -0.25 -0.51 10.55
CA PHE A 58 -1.06 -1.54 11.20
C PHE A 58 -0.29 -2.86 11.13
N ASP A 59 -0.02 -3.44 12.29
CA ASP A 59 0.66 -4.73 12.40
C ASP A 59 0.36 -5.35 13.77
N THR A 60 0.46 -6.67 13.87
CA THR A 60 0.49 -7.34 15.17
C THR A 60 1.86 -7.24 15.83
N PHE A 61 2.92 -7.11 15.02
CA PHE A 61 4.32 -7.30 15.40
C PHE A 61 4.63 -8.70 15.97
N GLU A 62 3.66 -9.62 15.85
CA GLU A 62 3.72 -11.03 16.22
C GLU A 62 3.96 -11.93 15.01
N GLY A 63 4.06 -11.35 13.81
CA GLY A 63 4.28 -12.07 12.55
C GLY A 63 3.00 -12.58 11.90
N LEU A 64 3.16 -13.47 10.92
CA LEU A 64 2.07 -13.95 10.08
C LEU A 64 0.94 -14.65 10.88
N PRO A 65 -0.35 -14.44 10.54
CA PRO A 65 -1.47 -15.16 11.16
C PRO A 65 -1.52 -16.65 10.81
N GLN A 66 -0.93 -17.02 9.67
CA GLN A 66 -1.01 -18.35 9.10
C GLN A 66 0.20 -18.61 8.19
N ASP A 67 0.35 -19.87 7.79
CA ASP A 67 1.37 -20.25 6.82
C ASP A 67 1.12 -19.57 5.46
N TRP A 68 2.20 -19.09 4.86
CA TRP A 68 2.18 -18.40 3.57
C TRP A 68 2.88 -19.21 2.47
N ARG A 69 4.17 -19.55 2.67
CA ARG A 69 5.00 -20.27 1.70
C ARG A 69 5.86 -21.32 2.40
N PRO A 70 6.42 -22.33 1.70
CA PRO A 70 7.33 -23.29 2.31
C PRO A 70 8.49 -22.58 3.04
N GLY A 71 8.58 -22.78 4.36
CA GLY A 71 9.56 -22.11 5.23
C GLY A 71 9.11 -20.79 5.86
N LEU A 72 7.94 -20.26 5.49
CA LEU A 72 7.31 -19.06 6.04
C LEU A 72 5.97 -19.45 6.68
N GLY A 73 6.05 -19.95 7.91
CA GLY A 73 4.88 -20.37 8.69
C GLY A 73 4.26 -19.25 9.54
N ALA A 74 3.20 -19.57 10.27
CA ALA A 74 2.63 -18.66 11.27
C ALA A 74 3.72 -18.13 12.25
N GLY A 75 3.63 -16.85 12.59
CA GLY A 75 4.63 -16.15 13.42
C GLY A 75 5.94 -15.80 12.72
N HIS A 76 6.12 -16.18 11.44
CA HIS A 76 7.23 -15.66 10.65
C HIS A 76 7.11 -14.14 10.54
N PHE A 77 8.24 -13.42 10.65
CA PHE A 77 8.33 -11.95 10.81
C PHE A 77 7.95 -11.36 12.18
N ALA A 78 7.79 -12.16 13.24
CA ALA A 78 7.64 -11.61 14.59
C ALA A 78 8.85 -10.73 14.99
N VAL A 79 8.59 -9.50 15.44
CA VAL A 79 9.61 -8.57 15.97
C VAL A 79 9.46 -8.33 17.48
N GLY A 80 8.85 -9.30 18.16
CA GLY A 80 8.67 -9.29 19.62
C GLY A 80 7.43 -8.55 20.11
N GLY A 81 6.43 -8.32 19.24
CA GLY A 81 5.15 -7.71 19.60
C GLY A 81 5.19 -6.19 19.78
N GLU A 82 6.34 -5.56 19.53
CA GLU A 82 6.56 -4.13 19.74
C GLU A 82 6.80 -3.39 18.41
N PRO A 83 6.14 -2.25 18.18
CA PRO A 83 6.40 -1.43 17.01
C PRO A 83 7.84 -0.93 16.92
N PRO A 84 8.38 -0.71 15.70
CA PRO A 84 9.70 -0.14 15.53
C PRO A 84 9.74 1.31 16.02
N LYS A 85 10.88 1.71 16.58
CA LYS A 85 11.12 3.11 16.94
C LYS A 85 11.46 3.92 15.70
N ILE A 86 10.58 4.87 15.34
CA ILE A 86 10.80 5.83 14.26
C ILE A 86 10.69 7.24 14.86
N ASP A 87 11.78 8.01 14.79
CA ASP A 87 11.87 9.37 15.31
C ASP A 87 11.23 10.37 14.34
N ASP A 88 9.91 10.26 14.19
CA ASP A 88 9.09 11.15 13.37
C ASP A 88 7.69 11.28 13.99
N ALA A 89 7.34 12.48 14.44
CA ALA A 89 6.08 12.72 15.15
C ALA A 89 4.82 12.48 14.30
N ARG A 90 4.97 12.33 12.98
CA ARG A 90 3.87 12.04 12.04
C ARG A 90 3.60 10.54 11.91
N VAL A 91 4.52 9.71 12.40
CA VAL A 91 4.44 8.26 12.35
C VAL A 91 3.79 7.74 13.63
N SER A 92 2.81 6.85 13.46
CA SER A 92 2.16 6.16 14.58
C SER A 92 1.81 4.72 14.18
N PHE A 93 1.50 3.89 15.16
CA PHE A 93 1.18 2.48 14.94
C PHE A 93 -0.11 2.09 15.63
N VAL A 94 -0.89 1.25 14.95
CA VAL A 94 -2.07 0.58 15.48
C VAL A 94 -1.71 -0.89 15.63
N VAL A 95 -1.49 -1.32 16.87
CA VAL A 95 -1.09 -2.70 17.18
C VAL A 95 -2.32 -3.59 17.27
N GLY A 96 -2.32 -4.69 16.52
CA GLY A 96 -3.32 -5.76 16.61
C GLY A 96 -3.79 -6.30 15.25
N TRP A 97 -4.60 -7.35 15.30
CA TRP A 97 -5.19 -7.97 14.11
C TRP A 97 -6.11 -7.00 13.36
N PHE A 98 -6.08 -7.06 12.03
CA PHE A 98 -6.88 -6.15 11.18
C PHE A 98 -8.38 -6.24 11.45
N ASP A 99 -8.92 -7.45 11.68
CA ASP A 99 -10.35 -7.65 11.98
C ASP A 99 -10.77 -6.97 13.30
N ASP A 100 -9.84 -6.78 14.24
CA ASP A 100 -10.10 -6.14 15.54
C ASP A 100 -9.84 -4.64 15.52
N SER A 101 -8.84 -4.19 14.76
CA SER A 101 -8.34 -2.83 14.78
C SER A 101 -9.04 -1.92 13.78
N LEU A 102 -9.29 -2.39 12.56
CA LEU A 102 -9.85 -1.58 11.47
C LEU A 102 -11.29 -1.10 11.72
N PRO A 103 -12.21 -1.92 12.30
CA PRO A 103 -13.57 -1.44 12.59
C PRO A 103 -13.64 -0.28 13.59
N LYS A 104 -12.58 -0.09 14.38
CA LYS A 104 -12.47 0.96 15.40
C LYS A 104 -11.64 2.16 14.92
N PHE A 105 -11.01 2.05 13.76
CA PHE A 105 -10.10 3.06 13.26
C PHE A 105 -10.86 4.17 12.53
N GLU A 106 -10.68 5.40 13.00
CA GLU A 106 -11.22 6.60 12.36
C GLU A 106 -10.20 7.18 11.39
N ILE A 107 -10.58 7.34 10.12
CA ILE A 107 -9.72 7.93 9.09
C ILE A 107 -9.48 9.42 9.41
N PRO A 108 -8.22 9.86 9.65
CA PRO A 108 -7.91 11.27 9.84
C PRO A 108 -8.18 12.12 8.61
N GLU A 109 -8.35 13.43 8.81
CA GLU A 109 -8.46 14.40 7.70
C GLU A 109 -7.22 14.38 6.80
N HIS A 110 -7.44 14.40 5.49
CA HIS A 110 -6.38 14.32 4.49
C HIS A 110 -6.82 14.79 3.10
N ASP A 111 -5.84 15.31 2.35
CA ASP A 111 -5.95 15.68 0.95
C ASP A 111 -5.66 14.52 0.00
N GLN A 112 -4.85 13.56 0.45
CA GLN A 112 -4.37 12.43 -0.33
C GLN A 112 -4.40 11.18 0.54
N LEU A 113 -5.09 10.14 0.09
CA LEU A 113 -5.03 8.82 0.71
C LEU A 113 -4.05 7.94 -0.06
N ILE A 114 -3.13 7.30 0.66
CA ILE A 114 -2.19 6.32 0.14
C ILE A 114 -2.32 5.07 1.01
N ILE A 115 -2.59 3.93 0.39
CA ILE A 115 -2.75 2.63 1.05
C ILE A 115 -1.62 1.74 0.55
N ASN A 116 -0.76 1.28 1.44
CA ASN A 116 0.25 0.25 1.19
C ASN A 116 -0.27 -1.09 1.74
N VAL A 117 -0.63 -1.99 0.84
CA VAL A 117 -1.01 -3.37 1.15
C VAL A 117 0.25 -4.22 1.06
N ASP A 118 0.76 -4.63 2.24
CA ASP A 118 2.01 -5.38 2.39
C ASP A 118 1.83 -6.47 3.46
N CYS A 119 0.79 -7.28 3.28
CA CYS A 119 0.30 -8.18 4.33
C CYS A 119 0.43 -9.66 3.98
N ASP A 120 1.14 -9.95 2.89
CA ASP A 120 1.54 -11.26 2.33
C ASP A 120 0.40 -12.21 1.94
N VAL A 121 -0.56 -12.42 2.85
CA VAL A 121 -1.60 -13.44 2.75
C VAL A 121 -2.95 -12.87 2.31
N TYR A 122 -3.71 -13.71 1.61
CA TYR A 122 -5.02 -13.38 1.05
C TYR A 122 -6.01 -12.82 2.08
N SER A 123 -6.14 -13.49 3.23
CA SER A 123 -7.12 -13.12 4.27
C SER A 123 -6.89 -11.69 4.77
N SER A 124 -5.64 -11.37 5.09
CA SER A 124 -5.22 -10.02 5.45
C SER A 124 -5.52 -8.99 4.36
N ALA A 125 -5.13 -9.27 3.11
CA ALA A 125 -5.36 -8.35 2.00
C ALA A 125 -6.85 -8.12 1.73
N ALA A 126 -7.66 -9.18 1.81
CA ALA A 126 -9.11 -9.10 1.63
C ALA A 126 -9.79 -8.31 2.75
N THR A 127 -9.38 -8.49 4.00
CA THR A 127 -9.87 -7.69 5.14
C THR A 127 -9.54 -6.21 4.93
N VAL A 128 -8.27 -5.88 4.65
CA VAL A 128 -7.81 -4.51 4.42
C VAL A 128 -8.56 -3.84 3.27
N LEU A 129 -8.66 -4.49 2.11
CA LEU A 129 -9.33 -3.94 0.93
C LEU A 129 -10.85 -3.79 1.13
N SER A 130 -11.47 -4.67 1.89
CA SER A 130 -12.90 -4.56 2.23
C SER A 130 -13.17 -3.41 3.19
N TRP A 131 -12.31 -3.22 4.17
CA TRP A 131 -12.39 -2.08 5.07
C TRP A 131 -12.08 -0.76 4.35
N ALA A 132 -11.13 -0.74 3.42
CA ALA A 132 -10.71 0.47 2.71
C ALA A 132 -11.75 0.96 1.70
N GLU A 133 -12.57 0.05 1.14
CA GLU A 133 -13.49 0.32 0.02
C GLU A 133 -14.37 1.58 0.18
N PRO A 134 -15.01 1.85 1.35
CA PRO A 134 -15.84 3.03 1.55
C PRO A 134 -15.06 4.36 1.47
N PHE A 135 -13.75 4.33 1.70
CA PHE A 135 -12.87 5.50 1.72
C PHE A 135 -12.20 5.77 0.37
N LEU A 136 -12.31 4.84 -0.58
CA LEU A 136 -11.74 4.99 -1.91
C LEU A 136 -12.47 6.11 -2.67
N LYS A 137 -11.72 7.11 -3.10
CA LYS A 137 -12.18 8.25 -3.90
C LYS A 137 -11.22 8.49 -5.07
N PRO A 138 -11.64 9.18 -6.14
CA PRO A 138 -10.73 9.55 -7.22
C PRO A 138 -9.45 10.22 -6.68
N GLY A 139 -8.30 9.75 -7.16
CA GLY A 139 -6.97 10.15 -6.71
C GLY A 139 -6.39 9.31 -5.56
N THR A 140 -7.17 8.43 -4.89
CA THR A 140 -6.60 7.50 -3.90
C THR A 140 -5.56 6.60 -4.56
N LEU A 141 -4.40 6.47 -3.92
CA LEU A 141 -3.30 5.62 -4.36
C LEU A 141 -3.28 4.32 -3.57
N ILE A 142 -3.16 3.18 -4.27
CA ILE A 142 -3.06 1.85 -3.66
C ILE A 142 -1.79 1.19 -4.18
N TYR A 143 -0.85 0.93 -3.29
CA TYR A 143 0.39 0.23 -3.54
C TYR A 143 0.31 -1.20 -3.00
N PHE A 144 0.89 -2.14 -3.73
CA PHE A 144 1.00 -3.56 -3.38
C PHE A 144 2.47 -3.97 -3.43
N ASP A 145 2.96 -4.63 -2.39
CA ASP A 145 4.37 -5.06 -2.35
C ASP A 145 4.63 -6.33 -3.18
N GLU A 146 3.71 -7.30 -3.16
CA GLU A 146 3.85 -8.60 -3.83
C GLU A 146 2.66 -8.90 -4.77
N PHE A 147 2.31 -7.92 -5.61
CA PHE A 147 1.11 -7.98 -6.46
C PHE A 147 0.99 -9.18 -7.41
N PRO A 148 2.04 -9.77 -8.01
CA PRO A 148 1.90 -10.90 -8.94
C PRO A 148 1.44 -12.20 -8.30
N ASP A 149 1.45 -12.30 -6.96
CA ASP A 149 0.99 -13.49 -6.27
C ASP A 149 -0.52 -13.70 -6.53
N ARG A 150 -0.82 -14.77 -7.27
CA ARG A 150 -2.16 -15.03 -7.78
C ARG A 150 -3.14 -15.47 -6.73
N ASP A 151 -2.64 -16.01 -5.64
CA ASP A 151 -3.47 -16.62 -4.60
C ASP A 151 -3.70 -15.67 -3.42
N HIS A 152 -2.97 -14.54 -3.39
CA HIS A 152 -3.00 -13.57 -2.30
C HIS A 152 -3.43 -12.16 -2.76
N GLU A 153 -2.54 -11.18 -2.78
CA GLU A 153 -2.87 -9.77 -3.03
C GLU A 153 -3.60 -9.56 -4.36
N MET A 154 -3.14 -10.22 -5.44
CA MET A 154 -3.81 -10.10 -6.74
C MET A 154 -5.25 -10.62 -6.68
N ARG A 155 -5.49 -11.70 -5.95
CA ARG A 155 -6.81 -12.29 -5.83
C ARG A 155 -7.74 -11.35 -5.08
N ALA A 156 -7.31 -10.88 -3.91
CA ALA A 156 -8.08 -9.95 -3.08
C ALA A 156 -8.42 -8.67 -3.87
N PHE A 157 -7.44 -8.13 -4.61
CA PHE A 157 -7.66 -6.94 -5.44
C PHE A 157 -8.60 -7.20 -6.63
N LYS A 158 -8.52 -8.36 -7.28
CA LYS A 158 -9.48 -8.75 -8.33
C LYS A 158 -10.90 -8.86 -7.81
N GLU A 159 -11.08 -9.41 -6.62
CA GLU A 159 -12.39 -9.51 -5.97
C GLU A 159 -12.92 -8.11 -5.62
N LEU A 160 -12.08 -7.18 -5.13
CA LEU A 160 -12.44 -5.77 -4.97
C LEU A 160 -12.88 -5.14 -6.29
N MET A 161 -12.07 -5.26 -7.35
CA MET A 161 -12.40 -4.69 -8.67
C MET A 161 -13.70 -5.26 -9.26
N ALA A 162 -14.05 -6.51 -8.94
CA ALA A 162 -15.27 -7.15 -9.44
C ALA A 162 -16.53 -6.66 -8.70
N ARG A 163 -16.43 -6.33 -7.41
CA ARG A 163 -17.59 -5.91 -6.60
C ARG A 163 -17.75 -4.39 -6.50
N SER A 164 -16.65 -3.65 -6.59
CA SER A 164 -16.63 -2.21 -6.33
C SER A 164 -17.10 -1.43 -7.56
N PRO A 165 -17.86 -0.32 -7.39
CA PRO A 165 -18.17 0.59 -8.51
C PRO A 165 -16.96 1.43 -8.94
N ARG A 166 -15.84 1.33 -8.21
CA ARG A 166 -14.60 2.07 -8.45
C ARG A 166 -13.86 1.56 -9.66
N GLU A 167 -13.18 2.46 -10.37
CA GLU A 167 -12.28 2.11 -11.47
C GLU A 167 -10.83 2.37 -11.04
N PHE A 168 -9.94 1.44 -11.38
CA PHE A 168 -8.53 1.47 -10.98
C PHE A 168 -7.63 1.50 -12.20
N ARG A 169 -6.65 2.40 -12.20
CA ARG A 169 -5.68 2.57 -13.28
C ARG A 169 -4.28 2.27 -12.77
N PRO A 170 -3.51 1.37 -13.40
CA PRO A 170 -2.11 1.17 -13.04
C PRO A 170 -1.31 2.44 -13.37
N LEU A 171 -0.52 2.92 -12.40
CA LEU A 171 0.34 4.10 -12.52
C LEU A 171 1.81 3.74 -12.71
N ALA A 172 2.28 2.74 -11.97
CA ALA A 172 3.67 2.33 -11.97
C ALA A 172 3.82 0.87 -11.55
N THR A 173 4.92 0.26 -12.00
CA THR A 173 5.39 -1.03 -11.51
C THR A 173 6.89 -0.94 -11.26
N ALA A 174 7.38 -1.70 -10.29
CA ALA A 174 8.80 -1.78 -10.00
C ALA A 174 9.20 -3.23 -9.70
N ARG A 175 10.39 -3.62 -10.16
CA ARG A 175 11.00 -4.95 -9.93
C ARG A 175 10.13 -6.17 -10.31
N GLY A 176 9.05 -5.94 -11.06
CA GLY A 176 8.13 -6.97 -11.50
C GLY A 176 7.05 -7.38 -10.48
N HIS A 177 7.19 -6.99 -9.21
CA HIS A 177 6.27 -7.37 -8.12
C HIS A 177 5.58 -6.21 -7.41
N HIS A 178 6.19 -5.03 -7.37
CA HIS A 178 5.54 -3.86 -6.78
C HIS A 178 4.63 -3.18 -7.79
N TRP A 179 3.40 -2.87 -7.39
CA TRP A 179 2.42 -2.21 -8.26
C TRP A 179 1.74 -1.05 -7.55
N LEU A 180 1.58 0.06 -8.27
CA LEU A 180 0.84 1.24 -7.82
C LEU A 180 -0.37 1.45 -8.73
N PHE A 181 -1.54 1.55 -8.12
CA PHE A 181 -2.80 1.89 -8.77
C PHE A 181 -3.33 3.22 -8.25
N GLU A 182 -4.11 3.90 -9.11
CA GLU A 182 -4.91 5.06 -8.75
C GLU A 182 -6.38 4.74 -8.96
N VAL A 183 -7.21 5.12 -7.99
CA VAL A 183 -8.67 5.15 -8.15
C VAL A 183 -9.02 6.33 -9.05
N VAL A 184 -9.69 6.07 -10.18
CA VAL A 184 -10.06 7.13 -11.15
C VAL A 184 -11.55 7.49 -11.11
N LYS A 185 -12.37 6.67 -10.45
CA LYS A 185 -13.82 6.84 -10.32
C LYS A 185 -14.29 6.21 -9.02
#